data_AF-A0AAD0RUP0-F1
#
_entry.id   AF-A0AAD0RUP0-F1
#
_cell.length_a   1.000
_cell.length_b   1.000
_cell.length_c   1.000
_cell.angle_alpha   90.00
_cell.angle_beta   90.00
_cell.angle_gamma   90.00
#
_symmetry.space_group_name_H-M   'P 1'
#
loop_
_entity.id
_entity.type
_entity.pdbx_description
1 polymer ?
#
loop_
_entity_poly.entity_id
_entity_poly.type
_entity_poly.pdbx_seq_one_letter_code
_entity_poly.pdbx_strand_id
1 'polypeptide(L)'
;MPPPACPHCAGQQSTPAAVPVMEQLLHCSQRLPAVAGDMVLLGELGQQLNHCYVELDTALLRGVMDMRAAHTGLLALITLLERRDEPLLFTSEDALALLEPIQQRLKQGLEHFNGVL
;
A
#
# COMPACT_ATOMS: atom_id res chain seq x y z
N MET A 1 22.06 -40.73 -1.77
CA MET A 1 22.00 -39.82 -2.94
C MET A 1 20.81 -38.90 -2.72
N PRO A 2 21.00 -37.57 -2.60
CA PRO A 2 19.88 -36.65 -2.42
C PRO A 2 19.13 -36.45 -3.76
N PRO A 3 17.83 -36.12 -3.74
CA PRO A 3 17.03 -35.94 -4.95
C PRO A 3 17.42 -34.66 -5.71
N PRO A 4 17.16 -34.59 -7.03
CA PRO A 4 17.50 -33.44 -7.86
C PRO A 4 16.64 -32.22 -7.48
N ALA A 5 17.29 -31.06 -7.36
CA ALA A 5 16.63 -29.80 -7.10
C ALA A 5 15.69 -29.43 -8.25
N CYS A 6 14.43 -29.10 -7.92
CA CYS A 6 13.43 -28.63 -8.88
C CYS A 6 13.92 -27.36 -9.60
N PRO A 7 13.97 -27.33 -10.95
CA PRO A 7 14.38 -26.14 -11.70
C PRO A 7 13.31 -25.03 -11.74
N HIS A 8 12.17 -25.23 -11.09
CA HIS A 8 11.04 -24.28 -11.07
C HIS A 8 11.11 -23.21 -9.97
N CYS A 9 12.14 -23.22 -9.11
CA CYS A 9 12.33 -22.16 -8.11
C CYS A 9 13.12 -20.94 -8.63
N ALA A 10 13.57 -20.96 -9.89
CA ALA A 10 14.41 -19.92 -10.50
C ALA A 10 13.63 -18.67 -10.99
N GLY A 11 12.40 -18.47 -10.50
CA GLY A 11 11.49 -17.44 -11.00
C GLY A 11 10.94 -16.48 -9.94
N GLN A 12 11.34 -16.57 -8.68
CA GLN A 12 11.13 -15.46 -7.75
C GLN A 12 12.17 -14.39 -8.04
N GLN A 13 11.89 -13.60 -9.10
CA GLN A 13 12.37 -12.23 -9.15
C GLN A 13 11.80 -11.56 -7.89
N SER A 14 12.61 -11.54 -6.83
CA SER A 14 12.52 -10.52 -5.82
C SER A 14 12.53 -9.21 -6.58
N THR A 15 11.35 -8.62 -6.78
CA THR A 15 11.22 -7.22 -7.16
C THR A 15 12.20 -6.47 -6.26
N PRO A 16 13.17 -5.73 -6.82
CA PRO A 16 14.06 -4.94 -5.97
C PRO A 16 13.14 -4.12 -5.07
N ALA A 17 13.31 -4.26 -3.75
CA ALA A 17 12.49 -3.53 -2.79
C ALA A 17 12.55 -2.07 -3.22
N ALA A 18 11.44 -1.58 -3.76
CA ALA A 18 11.37 -0.23 -4.29
C ALA A 18 11.69 0.68 -3.11
N VAL A 19 12.69 1.54 -3.26
CA VAL A 19 13.08 2.48 -2.22
C VAL A 19 11.83 3.28 -1.85
N PRO A 20 11.40 3.29 -0.57
CA PRO A 20 10.21 4.01 -0.17
C PRO A 20 10.25 5.46 -0.62
N VAL A 21 9.11 5.99 -1.06
CA VAL A 21 9.03 7.36 -1.61
C VAL A 21 9.56 8.40 -0.62
N MET A 22 9.39 8.15 0.68
CA MET A 22 9.90 9.03 1.73
C MET A 22 11.43 9.04 1.83
N GLU A 23 12.12 7.92 1.57
CA GLU A 23 13.58 7.87 1.48
C GLU A 23 14.08 8.62 0.24
N GLN A 24 13.35 8.53 -0.88
CA GLN A 24 13.69 9.28 -2.11
C GLN A 24 13.54 10.79 -1.91
N LEU A 25 12.50 11.24 -1.21
CA LEU A 25 12.32 12.64 -0.82
C LEU A 25 13.45 13.13 0.10
N LEU A 26 13.84 12.32 1.09
CA LEU A 26 14.96 12.63 1.97
C LEU A 26 16.25 12.80 1.17
N HIS A 27 16.54 11.87 0.25
CA HIS A 27 17.71 11.96 -0.62
C HIS A 27 17.68 13.21 -1.52
N CYS A 28 16.52 13.56 -2.09
CA CYS A 28 16.39 14.79 -2.88
C CYS A 28 16.67 16.04 -2.03
N SER A 29 16.19 16.08 -0.78
CA SER A 29 16.45 17.21 0.13
C SER A 29 17.95 17.35 0.48
N GLN A 30 18.66 16.22 0.64
CA GLN A 30 20.10 16.21 0.91
C GLN A 30 20.93 16.70 -0.28
N ARG A 31 20.40 16.58 -1.51
CA ARG A 31 21.07 17.05 -2.73
C ARG A 31 20.89 18.54 -3.00
N LEU A 32 19.90 19.20 -2.40
CA LEU A 32 19.62 20.64 -2.60
C LEU A 32 20.85 21.55 -2.43
N PRO A 33 21.69 21.40 -1.38
CA PRO A 33 22.87 22.26 -1.21
C PRO A 33 23.91 22.09 -2.32
N ALA A 34 24.03 20.86 -2.86
CA ALA A 34 25.04 20.54 -3.87
C ALA A 34 24.68 21.08 -5.26
N VAL A 35 23.40 21.36 -5.53
CA VAL A 35 22.91 21.83 -6.83
C VAL A 35 22.61 23.32 -6.88
N ALA A 36 22.78 24.05 -5.76
CA ALA A 36 22.35 25.45 -5.61
C ALA A 36 23.01 26.45 -6.59
N GLY A 37 24.11 26.07 -7.25
CA GLY A 37 24.81 26.87 -8.26
C GLY A 37 24.59 26.44 -9.72
N ASP A 38 23.85 25.35 -9.96
CA ASP A 38 23.63 24.79 -11.29
C ASP A 38 22.13 24.73 -11.60
N MET A 39 21.67 25.65 -12.46
CA MET A 39 20.25 25.79 -12.81
C MET A 39 19.68 24.57 -13.55
N VAL A 40 20.53 23.79 -14.25
CA VAL A 40 20.10 22.58 -14.93
C VAL A 40 19.87 21.48 -13.90
N LEU A 41 20.84 21.23 -13.02
CA LEU A 41 20.73 20.23 -11.95
C LEU A 41 19.63 20.58 -10.94
N LEU A 42 19.42 21.87 -10.68
CA LEU A 42 18.31 22.34 -9.84
C LEU A 42 16.95 22.07 -10.49
N GLY A 43 16.84 22.26 -11.81
CA GLY A 43 15.63 21.95 -12.58
C GLY A 43 15.32 20.44 -12.56
N GLU A 44 16.32 19.60 -12.78
CA GLU A 44 16.19 18.14 -12.69
C GLU A 44 15.78 17.67 -11.29
N LEU A 45 16.40 18.24 -10.24
CA LEU A 45 16.03 17.94 -8.86
C LEU A 45 14.59 18.38 -8.55
N GLY A 46 14.15 19.52 -9.10
CA GLY A 46 12.77 19.98 -8.98
C GLY A 46 11.77 19.01 -9.63
N GLN A 47 12.10 18.45 -10.80
CA GLN A 47 11.27 17.43 -11.44
C GLN A 47 11.21 16.14 -10.61
N GLN A 48 12.34 15.69 -10.06
CA GLN A 48 12.40 14.51 -9.19
C GLN A 48 11.57 14.71 -7.91
N LEU A 49 11.67 15.87 -7.26
CA LEU A 49 10.86 16.23 -6.10
C LEU A 49 9.37 16.23 -6.42
N ASN A 50 8.97 16.84 -7.54
CA ASN A 50 7.58 16.88 -7.97
C ASN A 50 7.03 15.47 -8.25
N HIS A 51 7.83 14.61 -8.89
CA HIS A 51 7.46 13.22 -9.12
C HIS A 51 7.26 12.46 -7.81
N CYS A 52 8.22 12.54 -6.88
CA CYS A 52 8.10 11.89 -5.57
C CYS A 52 6.88 12.40 -4.79
N TYR A 53 6.58 13.71 -4.86
CA TYR A 53 5.42 14.28 -4.20
C TYR A 53 4.10 13.73 -4.76
N VAL A 54 3.96 13.65 -6.08
CA VAL A 54 2.75 13.11 -6.73
C VAL A 54 2.58 11.63 -6.40
N GLU A 55 3.66 10.84 -6.39
CA GLU A 55 3.61 9.43 -6.00
C GLU A 55 3.20 9.27 -4.54
N LEU A 56 3.80 10.07 -3.64
CA LEU A 56 3.46 10.09 -2.23
C LEU A 56 1.99 10.41 -2.00
N ASP A 57 1.50 11.51 -2.56
CA ASP A 57 0.11 11.95 -2.40
C ASP A 57 -0.87 10.90 -2.94
N THR A 58 -0.57 10.34 -4.12
CA THR A 58 -1.39 9.29 -4.73
C THR A 58 -1.44 8.03 -3.87
N ALA A 59 -0.29 7.58 -3.36
CA ALA A 59 -0.22 6.38 -2.54
C ALA A 59 -0.92 6.59 -1.19
N LEU A 60 -0.71 7.73 -0.53
CA LEU A 60 -1.39 8.07 0.72
C LEU A 60 -2.90 8.17 0.54
N LEU A 61 -3.37 8.84 -0.52
CA LEU A 61 -4.80 8.97 -0.81
C LEU A 61 -5.44 7.60 -1.04
N ARG A 62 -4.82 6.74 -1.85
CA ARG A 62 -5.31 5.37 -2.08
C ARG A 62 -5.31 4.55 -0.79
N GLY A 63 -4.22 4.59 -0.03
CA GLY A 63 -4.10 3.91 1.26
C GLY A 63 -5.22 4.30 2.23
N VAL A 64 -5.49 5.61 2.38
CA VAL A 64 -6.57 6.13 3.22
C VAL A 64 -7.95 5.72 2.70
N MET A 65 -8.17 5.76 1.39
CA MET A 65 -9.43 5.34 0.78
C MET A 65 -9.72 3.86 1.05
N ASP A 66 -8.74 2.99 0.89
CA ASP A 66 -8.88 1.56 1.14
C ASP A 66 -9.12 1.26 2.62
N MET A 67 -8.38 1.91 3.52
CA MET A 67 -8.61 1.81 4.97
C MET A 67 -10.01 2.27 5.36
N ARG A 68 -10.48 3.38 4.78
CA ARG A 68 -11.84 3.90 5.01
C ARG A 68 -12.91 2.96 4.49
N ALA A 69 -12.70 2.35 3.32
CA ALA A 69 -13.61 1.36 2.77
C ALA A 69 -13.71 0.12 3.68
N ALA A 70 -12.57 -0.40 4.14
CA ALA A 70 -12.52 -1.50 5.10
C ALA A 70 -13.23 -1.15 6.42
N HIS A 71 -12.93 0.02 7.00
CA HIS A 71 -13.59 0.49 8.22
C HIS A 71 -15.11 0.60 8.06
N THR A 72 -15.57 1.13 6.93
CA THR A 72 -17.00 1.23 6.62
C THR A 72 -17.65 -0.16 6.50
N GLY A 73 -16.96 -1.11 5.87
CA GLY A 73 -17.41 -2.51 5.81
C GLY A 73 -17.52 -3.14 7.20
N LEU A 74 -16.52 -2.94 8.07
CA LEU A 74 -16.56 -3.44 9.45
C LEU A 74 -17.73 -2.84 10.25
N LEU A 75 -17.96 -1.53 10.14
CA LEU A 75 -19.10 -0.87 10.79
C LEU A 75 -20.44 -1.41 10.29
N ALA A 76 -20.58 -1.65 8.99
CA ALA A 76 -21.78 -2.25 8.42
C ALA A 76 -22.02 -3.66 8.98
N LEU A 77 -20.97 -4.47 9.15
CA LEU A 77 -21.07 -5.79 9.76
C LEU A 77 -21.46 -5.71 11.24
N ILE A 78 -20.84 -4.83 12.01
CA ILE A 78 -21.21 -4.62 13.42
C ILE A 78 -22.67 -4.20 13.51
N THR A 79 -23.09 -3.23 12.69
CA THR A 79 -24.49 -2.77 12.64
C THR A 79 -25.43 -3.91 12.35
N LEU A 80 -25.09 -4.76 11.36
CA LEU A 80 -25.89 -5.92 11.00
C LEU A 80 -25.95 -6.94 12.16
N LEU A 81 -24.84 -7.20 12.86
CA LEU A 81 -24.77 -8.10 14.00
C LEU A 81 -25.53 -7.58 15.23
N GLU A 82 -25.62 -6.27 15.38
CA GLU A 82 -26.32 -5.60 16.48
C GLU A 82 -27.83 -5.49 16.26
N ARG A 83 -28.35 -5.77 15.04
CA ARG A 83 -29.79 -5.79 14.77
C ARG A 83 -30.45 -6.91 15.57
N ARG A 84 -31.19 -6.53 16.61
CA ARG A 84 -31.82 -7.46 17.58
C ARG A 84 -33.19 -7.97 17.15
N ASP A 85 -33.75 -7.41 16.08
CA ASP A 85 -35.13 -7.69 15.68
C ASP A 85 -35.28 -9.03 14.93
N GLU A 86 -34.20 -9.58 14.37
CA GLU A 86 -34.21 -10.85 13.66
C GLU A 86 -33.01 -11.71 14.09
N PRO A 87 -33.18 -13.02 14.32
CA PRO A 87 -32.05 -13.90 14.54
C PRO A 87 -31.17 -13.93 13.29
N LEU A 88 -29.92 -13.53 13.45
CA LEU A 88 -28.90 -13.59 12.42
C LEU A 88 -28.58 -15.05 12.10
N LEU A 89 -29.18 -15.58 11.04
CA LEU A 89 -28.88 -16.90 10.49
C LEU A 89 -27.67 -16.79 9.55
N PHE A 90 -26.51 -16.43 10.09
CA PHE A 90 -25.25 -16.45 9.35
C PHE A 90 -24.59 -17.80 9.48
N THR A 91 -24.31 -18.45 8.35
CA THR A 91 -23.34 -19.54 8.35
C THR A 91 -21.93 -18.98 8.47
N SER A 92 -20.97 -19.84 8.81
CA SER A 92 -19.55 -19.46 8.78
C SER A 92 -19.07 -19.06 7.38
N GLU A 93 -19.65 -19.63 6.32
CA GLU A 93 -19.32 -19.28 4.93
C GLU A 93 -19.81 -17.87 4.59
N ASP A 94 -21.03 -17.53 5.00
CA ASP A 94 -21.60 -16.18 4.79
C ASP A 94 -20.78 -15.11 5.52
N ALA A 95 -20.32 -15.41 6.75
CA ALA A 95 -19.46 -14.51 7.51
C ALA A 95 -18.10 -14.30 6.83
N LEU A 96 -17.51 -15.36 6.27
CA LEU A 96 -16.27 -15.29 5.49
C LEU A 96 -16.45 -14.44 4.23
N ALA A 97 -17.52 -14.67 3.47
CA ALA A 97 -17.80 -13.91 2.25
C ALA A 97 -17.96 -12.40 2.50
N LEU A 98 -18.45 -12.03 3.68
CA LEU A 98 -18.58 -10.63 4.11
C LEU A 98 -17.26 -10.02 4.59
N LEU A 99 -16.39 -10.80 5.22
CA LEU A 99 -15.09 -10.34 5.75
C LEU A 99 -14.00 -10.26 4.68
N GLU A 100 -14.04 -11.13 3.67
CA GLU A 100 -13.03 -11.19 2.62
C GLU A 100 -12.79 -9.84 1.90
N PRO A 101 -13.81 -9.12 1.40
CA PRO A 101 -13.59 -7.84 0.74
C PRO A 101 -13.01 -6.78 1.68
N ILE A 102 -13.33 -6.84 2.98
CA ILE A 102 -12.77 -5.94 4.00
C ILE A 102 -11.29 -6.23 4.19
N GLN A 103 -10.91 -7.50 4.33
CA GLN A 103 -9.53 -7.92 4.46
C GLN A 103 -8.71 -7.53 3.23
N GLN A 104 -9.26 -7.69 2.03
CA GLN A 104 -8.61 -7.26 0.79
C GLN A 104 -8.33 -5.75 0.79
N ARG A 105 -9.29 -4.93 1.21
CA ARG A 105 -9.11 -3.47 1.33
C ARG A 105 -8.06 -3.11 2.38
N LEU A 106 -8.06 -3.76 3.55
CA LEU A 106 -7.01 -3.54 4.55
C LEU A 106 -5.62 -3.86 4.00
N LYS A 107 -5.48 -5.00 3.30
CA LYS A 107 -4.23 -5.42 2.68
C LYS A 107 -3.76 -4.40 1.64
N GLN A 108 -4.63 -3.98 0.73
CA GLN A 108 -4.32 -2.97 -0.29
C GLN A 108 -3.90 -1.64 0.33
N GLY A 109 -4.64 -1.18 1.36
CA GLY A 109 -4.31 0.05 2.06
C GLY A 109 -2.93 0.01 2.72
N LEU A 110 -2.59 -1.13 3.35
CA LEU A 110 -1.27 -1.34 3.94
C LEU A 110 -0.16 -1.41 2.89
N GLU A 111 -0.40 -2.08 1.76
CA GLU A 111 0.57 -2.13 0.65
C GLU A 111 0.87 -0.73 0.11
N HIS A 112 -0.15 0.14 -0.01
CA HIS A 112 0.04 1.54 -0.39
C HIS A 112 0.90 2.32 0.62
N PHE A 113 0.68 2.13 1.92
CA PHE A 113 1.51 2.79 2.94
C PHE A 113 2.93 2.23 3.02
N ASN A 114 3.12 0.93 2.85
CA ASN A 114 4.44 0.32 2.83
C ASN A 114 5.28 0.72 1.60
N GLY A 115 4.64 1.11 0.49
CA GLY A 115 5.35 1.72 -0.64
C GLY A 115 5.83 3.14 -0.37
N VAL A 116 5.26 3.79 0.65
CA VAL A 116 5.57 5.17 1.06
C VAL A 116 6.61 5.21 2.19
N LEU A 117 6.40 4.38 3.21
CA LEU A 117 7.18 4.30 4.46
C LEU A 117 8.43 3.44 4.31
#